data_AF-A0A1M6L9L6-F1
#
_entry.id   AF-A0A1M6L9L6-F1
#
_cell.length_a   1.000
_cell.length_b   1.000
_cell.length_c   1.000
_cell.angle_alpha   90.00
_cell.angle_beta   90.00
_cell.angle_gamma   90.00
#
_symmetry.space_group_name_H-M   'P 1'
#
loop_
_entity.id
_entity.type
_entity.pdbx_description
1 polymer ?
#
loop_
_entity_poly.entity_id
_entity_poly.type
_entity_poly.pdbx_seq_one_letter_code
_entity_poly.pdbx_strand_id
1 'polypeptide(L)'
;MKLNYSILEFLYRNRKRGFSRITHICLDPNRATQIARKMKEEGLIDFKQRRFMGSNGELSFIAPPALMITPLGIEMIESQDME
;
A
#
# COMPACT_ATOMS: atom_id res chain seq x y z
N MET A 1 -7.45 -1.89 -12.35
CA MET A 1 -6.70 -3.17 -12.20
C MET A 1 -5.18 -2.98 -12.32
N LYS A 2 -4.64 -2.34 -13.38
CA LYS A 2 -3.18 -2.18 -13.56
C LYS A 2 -2.43 -1.61 -12.34
N LEU A 3 -2.97 -0.57 -11.68
CA LEU A 3 -2.30 0.08 -10.55
C LEU A 3 -2.16 -0.83 -9.31
N ASN A 4 -3.22 -1.55 -8.92
CA ASN A 4 -3.17 -2.46 -7.76
C ASN A 4 -2.21 -3.61 -8.01
N TYR A 5 -2.19 -4.15 -9.23
CA TYR A 5 -1.23 -5.18 -9.63
C TYR A 5 0.21 -4.64 -9.57
N SER A 6 0.50 -3.47 -10.13
CA SER A 6 1.85 -2.87 -10.04
C SER A 6 2.28 -2.62 -8.59
N ILE A 7 1.35 -2.26 -7.71
CA ILE A 7 1.63 -2.13 -6.27
C ILE A 7 1.95 -3.50 -5.66
N LEU A 8 1.14 -4.53 -5.92
CA LEU A 8 1.39 -5.89 -5.43
C LEU A 8 2.72 -6.44 -5.94
N GLU A 9 3.02 -6.28 -7.21
CA GLU A 9 4.28 -6.70 -7.83
C GLU A 9 5.48 -6.02 -7.17
N PHE A 10 5.39 -4.71 -6.98
CA PHE A 10 6.44 -3.97 -6.27
C PHE A 10 6.63 -4.52 -4.84
N LEU A 11 5.54 -4.74 -4.10
CA LEU A 11 5.61 -5.25 -2.73
C LEU A 11 6.10 -6.69 -2.68
N TYR A 12 5.73 -7.53 -3.65
CA TYR A 12 6.22 -8.90 -3.78
C TYR A 12 7.72 -8.93 -4.00
N ARG A 13 8.24 -8.13 -4.95
CA ARG A 13 9.69 -8.01 -5.21
C ARG A 13 10.46 -7.47 -4.01
N ASN A 14 9.81 -6.65 -3.17
CA ASN A 14 10.41 -6.03 -1.98
C ASN A 14 10.02 -6.69 -0.65
N ARG A 15 9.34 -7.85 -0.67
CA ARG A 15 8.72 -8.45 0.53
C ARG A 15 9.68 -8.66 1.70
N LYS A 16 10.95 -8.95 1.43
CA LYS A 16 12.01 -9.10 2.45
C LYS A 16 12.31 -7.82 3.24
N ARG A 17 11.94 -6.64 2.72
CA ARG A 17 12.12 -5.33 3.38
C ARG A 17 10.98 -5.00 4.35
N GLY A 18 9.87 -5.76 4.34
CA GLY A 18 8.67 -5.45 5.10
C GLY A 18 7.93 -4.24 4.53
N PHE A 19 7.59 -3.27 5.38
CA PHE A 19 6.81 -2.10 5.00
C PHE A 19 7.55 -1.18 4.02
N SER A 20 7.02 -1.03 2.82
CA SER A 20 7.59 -0.24 1.73
C SER A 20 6.65 0.89 1.31
N ARG A 21 7.20 2.08 1.04
CA ARG A 21 6.41 3.23 0.54
C ARG A 21 6.17 3.09 -0.96
N ILE A 22 4.99 3.48 -1.40
CA ILE A 22 4.59 3.47 -2.81
C ILE A 22 4.55 4.87 -3.44
N THR A 23 5.24 5.84 -2.87
CA THR A 23 5.24 7.23 -3.36
C THR A 23 5.76 7.38 -4.80
N HIS A 24 6.58 6.43 -5.26
CA HIS A 24 7.04 6.35 -6.65
C HIS A 24 5.98 5.79 -7.62
N ILE A 25 4.93 5.14 -7.10
CA ILE A 25 3.79 4.61 -7.87
C ILE A 25 2.60 5.56 -7.78
N CYS A 26 2.37 6.17 -6.61
CA CYS A 26 1.28 7.10 -6.35
C CYS A 26 1.80 8.32 -5.57
N LEU A 27 1.89 9.46 -6.26
CA LEU A 27 2.40 10.72 -5.71
C LEU A 27 1.42 11.40 -4.75
N ASP A 28 0.11 11.22 -4.96
CA ASP A 28 -0.95 11.79 -4.11
C ASP A 28 -1.14 10.93 -2.84
N PRO A 29 -0.85 11.46 -1.63
CA PRO A 29 -0.98 10.72 -0.38
C PRO A 29 -2.42 10.28 -0.07
N ASN A 30 -3.43 11.09 -0.44
CA ASN A 30 -4.83 10.76 -0.20
C ASN A 30 -5.25 9.59 -1.08
N ARG A 31 -4.89 9.65 -2.37
CA ARG A 31 -5.15 8.56 -3.31
C ARG A 31 -4.41 7.28 -2.91
N ALA A 32 -3.14 7.38 -2.52
CA ALA A 32 -2.38 6.24 -2.00
C ALA A 32 -3.04 5.61 -0.78
N THR A 33 -3.62 6.43 0.11
CA THR A 33 -4.37 5.96 1.29
C THR A 33 -5.64 5.22 0.91
N GLN A 34 -6.42 5.76 -0.04
CA GLN A 34 -7.64 5.11 -0.53
C GLN A 34 -7.34 3.75 -1.16
N ILE A 35 -6.29 3.67 -1.98
CA ILE A 35 -5.85 2.41 -2.60
C ILE A 35 -5.41 1.42 -1.52
N ALA A 36 -4.60 1.87 -0.56
CA ALA A 36 -4.11 1.03 0.52
C ALA A 36 -5.25 0.44 1.38
N ARG A 37 -6.29 1.23 1.64
CA ARG A 37 -7.50 0.77 2.33
C ARG A 37 -8.24 -0.30 1.55
N LYS A 38 -8.51 -0.04 0.26
CA LYS A 38 -9.19 -1.00 -0.61
C LYS A 38 -8.44 -2.34 -0.70
N MET A 39 -7.13 -2.29 -0.92
CA MET A 39 -6.32 -3.52 -1.01
C MET A 39 -6.21 -4.25 0.33
N LYS A 40 -6.32 -3.54 1.46
CA LYS A 40 -6.41 -4.15 2.78
C LYS A 40 -7.78 -4.81 3.03
N GLU A 41 -8.87 -4.20 2.58
CA GLU A 41 -10.21 -4.80 2.63
C GLU A 41 -10.27 -6.10 1.80
N GLU A 42 -9.54 -6.13 0.67
CA GLU A 42 -9.35 -7.33 -0.16
C GLU A 42 -8.38 -8.36 0.47
N GLY A 43 -7.74 -8.03 1.61
CA GLY A 43 -6.81 -8.93 2.33
C GLY A 43 -5.42 -9.08 1.69
N LEU A 44 -5.12 -8.31 0.64
CA LEU A 44 -3.91 -8.46 -0.19
C LEU A 44 -2.67 -7.79 0.40
N ILE A 45 -2.88 -6.78 1.24
CA ILE A 45 -1.81 -6.03 1.89
C ILE A 45 -2.19 -5.64 3.33
N ASP A 46 -1.17 -5.30 4.10
CA ASP A 46 -1.28 -4.49 5.30
C ASP A 46 -0.65 -3.11 5.08
N PHE A 47 -1.08 -2.10 5.85
CA PHE A 47 -0.45 -0.79 5.79
C PHE A 47 -0.35 -0.09 7.15
N LYS A 48 0.68 0.75 7.25
CA LYS A 48 0.90 1.68 8.36
C LYS A 48 0.93 3.10 7.82
N GLN A 49 0.27 4.02 8.51
CA GLN A 49 0.23 5.42 8.15
C GLN A 49 0.26 6.30 9.39
N ARG A 50 1.10 7.33 9.38
CA ARG A 50 1.12 8.36 10.43
C ARG A 50 0.21 9.51 10.04
N ARG A 51 -0.56 10.01 11.01
CA ARG A 51 -1.37 11.22 10.91
C ARG A 51 -0.79 12.26 11.84
N PHE A 52 -0.62 13.47 11.35
CA PHE A 52 -0.14 14.59 12.16
C PHE A 52 -1.32 15.53 12.43
N MET A 53 -1.60 15.74 13.70
CA MET A 53 -2.51 16.79 14.16
C MET A 53 -1.71 18.05 14.41
N GLY A 54 -2.18 19.16 13.87
CA GLY A 54 -1.65 20.48 14.19
C GLY A 54 -2.01 20.88 15.61
N SER A 55 -1.31 21.89 16.12
CA SER A 55 -1.54 22.49 17.44
C SER A 55 -2.98 22.99 17.66
N ASN A 56 -3.76 23.18 16.59
CA ASN A 56 -5.15 23.65 16.64
C ASN A 56 -6.19 22.51 16.56
N GLY A 57 -5.76 21.24 16.63
CA GLY A 57 -6.65 20.08 16.51
C GLY A 57 -7.07 19.72 15.08
N GLU A 58 -6.68 20.52 14.09
CA GLU A 58 -6.90 20.21 12.67
C GLU A 58 -5.88 19.18 12.14
N LEU A 59 -6.33 18.31 11.23
CA LEU A 59 -5.44 17.39 10.49
C LEU A 59 -4.55 18.19 9.54
N SER A 60 -3.32 18.48 9.96
CA SER A 60 -2.40 19.28 9.17
C SER A 60 -1.77 18.49 8.02
N PHE A 61 -1.53 17.19 8.21
CA PHE A 61 -0.83 16.38 7.20
C PHE A 61 -1.05 14.87 7.38
N ILE A 62 -1.22 14.17 6.25
CA ILE A 62 -1.26 12.71 6.19
C ILE A 62 0.01 12.23 5.49
N ALA A 63 0.84 11.46 6.19
CA ALA A 63 2.01 10.86 5.57
C ALA A 63 1.58 9.81 4.53
N PRO A 64 2.33 9.63 3.44
CA PRO A 64 2.11 8.52 2.54
C PRO A 64 2.12 7.17 3.29
N PRO A 65 1.20 6.23 2.97
CA PRO A 65 1.17 4.94 3.63
C PRO A 65 2.40 4.11 3.26
N ALA A 66 2.89 3.32 4.22
CA ALA A 66 3.83 2.24 3.97
C ALA A 66 3.05 0.92 3.96
N LEU A 67 3.27 0.09 2.95
CA LEU A 67 2.50 -1.12 2.67
C LEU A 67 3.38 -2.36 2.81
N MET A 68 2.78 -3.49 3.18
CA MET A 68 3.42 -4.79 3.23
C MET A 68 2.48 -5.81 2.57
N ILE A 69 3.02 -6.71 1.75
CA ILE A 69 2.22 -7.77 1.13
C ILE A 69 1.87 -8.84 2.16
N THR A 70 0.63 -9.34 2.11
CA THR A 70 0.17 -10.46 2.96
C THR A 70 0.44 -11.80 2.26
N PRO A 71 0.30 -12.95 2.95
CA PRO A 71 0.33 -14.26 2.29
C PRO A 71 -0.69 -14.38 1.14
N LEU A 72 -1.92 -13.88 1.33
CA LEU A 72 -2.93 -13.89 0.28
C LEU A 72 -2.52 -13.04 -0.94
N GLY A 73 -1.91 -11.89 -0.72
CA GLY A 73 -1.37 -11.06 -1.80
C GLY A 73 -0.23 -11.74 -2.58
N ILE A 74 0.57 -12.57 -1.90
CA ILE A 74 1.63 -13.39 -2.52
C ILE A 74 0.99 -14.47 -3.39
N GLU A 75 0.03 -15.23 -2.87
CA GLU A 75 -0.66 -16.27 -3.63
C GLU A 75 -1.36 -15.71 -4.87
N MET A 76 -1.99 -14.53 -4.74
CA MET A 76 -2.64 -13.86 -5.87
C MET A 76 -1.67 -13.50 -7.00
N ILE A 77 -0.45 -13.04 -6.68
CA ILE A 77 0.50 -12.66 -7.73
C ILE A 77 1.18 -13.90 -8.34
N GLU A 78 1.51 -14.89 -7.53
CA GLU A 78 2.13 -16.13 -8.00
C GLU A 78 1.17 -16.96 -8.88
N SER A 79 -0.14 -16.90 -8.62
CA SER A 79 -1.16 -17.52 -9.48
C SER A 79 -1.35 -16.81 -10.82
N GLN A 80 -1.03 -15.51 -10.92
CA GLN A 80 -1.10 -14.76 -12.18
C GLN A 80 0.18 -14.88 -13.03
N ASP A 81 1.32 -15.16 -12.43
CA ASP A 81 2.57 -15.45 -13.14
C ASP A 81 2.62 -16.87 -13.75
N MET A 82 1.61 -17.70 -13.48
CA MET A 82 1.47 -19.08 -14.00
C MET A 82 0.54 -19.22 -15.23
N GLU A 83 0.03 -18.12 -15.78
CA GLU A 83 -0.69 -18.06 -17.07
C GLU A 83 0.19 -17.46 -18.19
#